data_AF-A0A968ZDK8-F1
#
_entry.id   AF-A0A968ZDK8-F1
#
_cell.length_a   1.000
_cell.length_b   1.000
_cell.length_c   1.000
_cell.angle_alpha   90.00
_cell.angle_beta   90.00
_cell.angle_gamma   90.00
#
_symmetry.space_group_name_H-M   'P 1'
#
loop_
_entity.id
_entity.type
_entity.pdbx_description
1 polymer ?
#
loop_
_entity_poly.entity_id
_entity_poly.type
_entity_poly.pdbx_seq_one_letter_code
_entity_poly.pdbx_strand_id
1 'polypeptide(L)'
;MTDNDNKTPPVVLDEHRGMASQKETDARRQRSEIEADQAALQLRRAELEKFLFAVPAADWPDAAQKALYLLRLFAAVPDARDPRLKHLIEDATADLNRLIGRIAGPDA
;
A
#
# COMPACT_ATOMS: atom_id res chain seq x y z
N MET A 1 -33.85 -59.99 -24.39
CA MET A 1 -35.00 -59.08 -24.23
C MET A 1 -34.96 -58.58 -22.79
N THR A 2 -34.52 -57.39 -22.43
CA THR A 2 -34.11 -56.19 -23.16
C THR A 2 -33.11 -55.45 -22.27
N ASP A 3 -32.01 -55.04 -22.88
CA ASP A 3 -31.19 -53.91 -22.49
C ASP A 3 -32.07 -52.65 -22.41
N ASN A 4 -31.97 -51.82 -21.36
CA ASN A 4 -32.33 -50.41 -21.53
C ASN A 4 -31.68 -49.49 -20.47
N ASP A 5 -30.46 -49.09 -20.79
CA ASP A 5 -30.05 -47.69 -20.96
C ASP A 5 -30.45 -46.70 -19.84
N ASN A 6 -29.74 -46.76 -18.71
CA ASN A 6 -29.66 -45.62 -17.78
C ASN A 6 -28.65 -44.60 -18.31
N LYS A 7 -29.09 -43.81 -19.30
CA LYS A 7 -28.25 -42.81 -19.97
C LYS A 7 -28.23 -41.51 -19.16
N THR A 8 -27.25 -41.37 -18.28
CA THR A 8 -26.95 -40.08 -17.64
C THR A 8 -26.46 -39.11 -18.72
N PRO A 9 -27.08 -37.93 -18.91
CA PRO A 9 -26.61 -37.00 -19.92
C PRO A 9 -25.18 -36.54 -19.58
N PRO A 10 -24.27 -36.46 -20.56
CA PRO A 10 -22.87 -36.13 -20.32
C PRO A 10 -22.78 -34.70 -19.80
N VAL A 11 -22.18 -34.54 -18.61
CA VAL A 11 -21.92 -33.22 -18.02
C VAL A 11 -20.87 -32.52 -18.87
N VAL A 12 -21.22 -31.35 -19.42
CA VAL A 12 -20.33 -30.51 -20.25
C VAL A 12 -19.24 -29.89 -19.37
N LEU A 13 -18.19 -30.66 -19.09
CA LEU A 13 -17.06 -30.23 -18.26
C LEU A 13 -16.06 -29.33 -19.03
N ASP A 14 -16.03 -29.42 -20.36
CA ASP A 14 -15.06 -28.72 -21.19
C ASP A 14 -15.30 -27.21 -21.28
N GLU A 15 -16.56 -26.76 -21.39
CA GLU A 15 -16.87 -25.32 -21.41
C GLU A 15 -16.51 -24.65 -20.07
N HIS A 16 -16.78 -25.32 -18.96
CA HIS A 16 -16.42 -24.81 -17.63
C HIS A 16 -14.90 -24.79 -17.39
N ARG A 17 -14.14 -25.74 -17.96
CA ARG A 17 -12.66 -25.74 -17.91
C ARG A 17 -12.03 -24.64 -18.77
N GLY A 18 -12.58 -24.35 -19.95
CA GLY A 18 -12.14 -23.23 -20.80
C GLY A 18 -12.33 -21.89 -20.09
N MET A 19 -13.50 -21.68 -19.47
CA MET A 19 -13.80 -20.47 -18.70
C MET A 19 -12.94 -20.33 -17.44
N ALA A 20 -12.60 -21.43 -16.77
CA ALA A 20 -11.69 -21.42 -15.63
C ALA A 20 -10.26 -21.02 -16.03
N SER A 21 -9.77 -21.56 -17.16
CA SER A 21 -8.44 -21.26 -17.69
C SER A 21 -8.32 -19.81 -18.17
N GLN A 22 -9.38 -19.28 -18.78
CA GLN A 22 -9.45 -17.87 -19.19
C GLN A 22 -9.44 -16.93 -17.98
N LYS A 23 -10.28 -17.21 -16.97
CA LYS A 23 -10.33 -16.42 -15.73
C LYS A 23 -9.00 -16.43 -14.99
N GLU A 24 -8.31 -17.57 -14.96
CA GLU A 24 -6.99 -17.66 -14.34
C GLU A 24 -5.95 -16.81 -15.08
N THR A 25 -6.01 -16.78 -16.41
CA THR A 25 -5.14 -15.95 -17.25
C THR A 25 -5.42 -14.47 -17.06
N ASP A 26 -6.70 -14.08 -17.05
CA ASP A 26 -7.12 -12.70 -16.82
C ASP A 26 -6.72 -12.23 -15.41
N ALA A 27 -6.87 -13.09 -14.40
CA ALA A 27 -6.42 -12.81 -13.03
C ALA A 27 -4.90 -12.62 -12.93
N ARG A 28 -4.11 -13.41 -13.67
CA ARG A 28 -2.64 -13.23 -13.74
C ARG A 28 -2.27 -11.92 -14.42
N ARG A 29 -2.94 -11.55 -15.52
CA ARG A 29 -2.71 -10.26 -16.21
C ARG A 29 -3.03 -9.09 -15.30
N GLN A 30 -4.19 -9.11 -14.65
CA GLN A 30 -4.60 -8.03 -13.74
C GLN A 30 -3.62 -7.87 -12.56
N ARG A 31 -3.12 -8.99 -11.99
CA ARG A 31 -2.07 -8.93 -10.97
C ARG A 31 -0.77 -8.33 -11.50
N SER A 32 -0.35 -8.73 -12.69
CA SER A 32 0.86 -8.19 -13.32
C SER A 32 0.76 -6.69 -13.61
N GLU A 33 -0.41 -6.20 -14.01
CA GLU A 33 -0.67 -4.77 -14.21
C GLU A 33 -0.60 -4.01 -12.88
N ILE A 34 -1.24 -4.54 -11.82
CA ILE A 34 -1.18 -3.96 -10.47
C ILE A 34 0.25 -3.93 -9.94
N GLU A 35 1.04 -4.97 -10.15
CA GLU A 35 2.44 -5.04 -9.73
C GLU A 35 3.30 -4.00 -10.47
N ALA A 36 3.11 -3.84 -11.78
CA ALA A 36 3.79 -2.83 -12.57
C ALA A 36 3.45 -1.41 -12.12
N ASP A 37 2.17 -1.14 -11.84
CA ASP A 37 1.71 0.15 -11.32
C ASP A 37 2.29 0.43 -9.93
N GLN A 38 2.31 -0.57 -9.03
CA GLN A 38 2.94 -0.43 -7.73
C GLN A 38 4.44 -0.13 -7.86
N ALA A 39 5.15 -0.82 -8.75
CA ALA A 39 6.57 -0.57 -8.99
C ALA A 39 6.82 0.86 -9.51
N ALA A 40 5.99 1.34 -10.44
CA ALA A 40 6.06 2.71 -10.96
C ALA A 40 5.80 3.76 -9.86
N LEU A 41 4.83 3.50 -8.97
CA LEU A 41 4.53 4.38 -7.83
C LEU A 41 5.69 4.43 -6.83
N GLN A 42 6.32 3.28 -6.53
CA GLN A 42 7.48 3.23 -5.63
C GLN A 42 8.68 3.99 -6.22
N LEU A 43 8.94 3.87 -7.52
CA LEU A 43 10.03 4.59 -8.18
C LEU A 43 9.82 6.11 -8.09
N ARG A 44 8.64 6.60 -8.46
CA ARG A 44 8.31 8.04 -8.39
C ARG A 44 8.39 8.56 -6.96
N ARG A 45 7.93 7.77 -5.99
CA ARG A 45 8.04 8.12 -4.56
C ARG A 45 9.50 8.28 -4.16
N ALA A 46 10.36 7.32 -4.51
CA ALA A 46 11.78 7.38 -4.20
C ALA A 46 12.48 8.59 -4.83
N GLU A 47 12.08 9.00 -6.03
CA GLU A 47 12.56 10.24 -6.66
C GLU A 47 12.14 11.49 -5.88
N LEU A 48 10.87 11.58 -5.47
CA LEU A 48 10.37 12.70 -4.65
C LEU A 48 11.06 12.75 -3.28
N GLU A 49 11.28 11.61 -2.65
CA GLU A 49 12.03 11.51 -1.39
C GLU A 49 13.47 12.02 -1.53
N LYS A 50 14.14 11.72 -2.65
CA LYS A 50 15.47 12.28 -2.93
C LYS A 50 15.44 13.80 -2.98
N PHE A 51 14.44 14.40 -3.62
CA PHE A 51 14.33 15.86 -3.66
C PHE A 51 13.97 16.45 -2.28
N LEU A 52 13.08 15.81 -1.52
CA LEU A 52 12.69 16.25 -0.18
C LEU A 52 13.88 16.31 0.79
N PHE A 53 14.79 15.33 0.68
CA PHE A 53 15.97 15.22 1.55
C PHE A 53 17.28 15.71 0.90
N ALA A 54 17.24 16.24 -0.32
CA ALA A 54 18.43 16.74 -1.02
C ALA A 54 19.07 17.96 -0.34
N VAL A 55 18.26 18.75 0.37
CA VAL A 55 18.71 19.95 1.07
C VAL A 55 18.43 19.79 2.57
N PRO A 56 19.37 20.21 3.45
CA PRO A 56 19.11 20.31 4.88
C PRO A 56 17.84 21.12 5.15
N ALA A 57 17.21 20.87 6.29
CA ALA A 57 16.04 21.65 6.67
C ALA A 57 16.40 23.14 6.85
N ALA A 58 15.59 24.02 6.28
CA ALA A 58 15.83 25.46 6.35
C ALA A 58 15.52 26.03 7.74
N ASP A 59 14.50 25.48 8.39
CA ASP A 59 14.03 25.90 9.70
C ASP A 59 13.48 24.69 10.49
N TRP A 60 13.04 24.96 11.73
CA TRP A 60 12.48 23.93 12.60
C TRP A 60 11.16 23.32 12.07
N PRO A 61 10.20 24.12 11.56
CA PRO A 61 9.02 23.57 10.88
C PRO A 61 9.33 22.61 9.74
N ASP A 62 10.27 22.96 8.84
CA ASP A 62 10.70 22.11 7.73
C ASP A 62 11.35 20.81 8.24
N ALA A 63 12.22 20.90 9.25
CA ALA A 63 12.83 19.72 9.88
C ALA A 63 11.76 18.79 10.48
N ALA A 64 10.77 19.36 11.18
CA ALA A 64 9.70 18.61 11.81
C ALA A 64 8.76 17.97 10.76
N GLN A 65 8.50 18.63 9.64
CA GLN A 65 7.73 18.07 8.52
C GLN A 65 8.44 16.88 7.87
N LYS A 66 9.77 16.98 7.65
CA LYS A 66 10.60 15.85 7.19
C LYS A 66 10.57 14.67 8.18
N ALA A 67 10.62 14.94 9.49
CA ALA A 67 10.49 13.90 10.51
C ALA A 67 9.10 13.23 10.53
N LEU A 68 8.02 14.03 10.45
CA LEU A 68 6.65 13.54 10.36
C LEU A 68 6.43 12.65 9.13
N TYR A 69 7.07 13.00 8.01
CA TYR A 69 7.05 12.17 6.81
C TYR A 69 7.65 10.78 7.06
N LEU A 70 8.82 10.71 7.69
CA LEU A 70 9.48 9.44 8.04
C LEU A 70 8.65 8.63 9.03
N LEU A 71 8.10 9.27 10.06
CA LEU A 71 7.25 8.60 11.05
C LEU A 71 6.01 7.96 10.41
N ARG A 72 5.39 8.63 9.42
CA ARG A 72 4.28 8.05 8.65
C ARG A 72 4.71 6.86 7.79
N LEU A 73 5.91 6.92 7.20
CA LEU A 73 6.47 5.78 6.46
C LEU A 73 6.71 4.59 7.40
N PHE A 74 7.31 4.82 8.57
CA PHE A 74 7.54 3.77 9.56
C PHE A 74 6.25 3.15 10.09
N ALA A 75 5.22 3.96 10.36
CA ALA A 75 3.92 3.47 10.79
C ALA A 75 3.26 2.49 9.80
N ALA A 76 3.61 2.58 8.51
CA ALA A 76 3.09 1.68 7.47
C ALA A 76 3.86 0.35 7.36
N VAL A 77 5.03 0.23 7.99
CA VAL A 77 5.84 -1.00 7.95
C VAL A 77 5.21 -2.07 8.86
N PRO A 78 5.20 -3.36 8.46
CA PRO A 78 4.65 -4.43 9.28
C PRO A 78 5.21 -4.51 10.70
N ASP A 79 6.50 -4.16 10.89
CA ASP A 79 7.16 -4.15 12.20
C ASP A 79 6.62 -3.07 13.15
N ALA A 80 6.02 -2.00 12.62
CA ALA A 80 5.35 -0.97 13.41
C ALA A 80 3.94 -1.39 13.88
N ARG A 81 3.51 -2.64 13.61
CA ARG A 81 2.27 -3.20 14.14
C ARG A 81 2.36 -3.57 15.62
N ASP A 82 3.56 -3.54 16.22
CA ASP A 82 3.70 -3.58 17.68
C ASP A 82 2.89 -2.41 18.29
N PRO A 83 1.87 -2.69 19.13
CA PRO A 83 1.04 -1.67 19.75
C PRO A 83 1.85 -0.59 20.48
N ARG A 84 2.99 -0.98 21.07
CA ARG A 84 3.89 -0.05 21.77
C ARG A 84 4.53 0.95 20.80
N LEU A 85 5.06 0.47 19.66
CA LEU A 85 5.67 1.33 18.65
C LEU A 85 4.64 2.27 18.02
N LYS A 86 3.43 1.78 17.77
CA LYS A 86 2.33 2.61 17.27
C LYS A 86 2.03 3.78 18.20
N HIS A 87 1.89 3.52 19.50
CA HIS A 87 1.64 4.58 20.50
C HIS A 87 2.77 5.62 20.52
N LEU A 88 4.03 5.17 20.49
CA LEU A 88 5.18 6.09 20.47
C LEU A 88 5.21 6.97 19.21
N ILE A 89 4.85 6.41 18.05
CA ILE A 89 4.76 7.17 16.79
C ILE A 89 3.61 8.19 16.85
N GLU A 90 2.46 7.82 17.42
CA GLU A 90 1.30 8.70 17.60
C GLU A 90 1.64 9.88 18.53
N ASP A 91 2.25 9.61 19.68
CA ASP A 91 2.67 10.64 20.65
C ASP A 91 3.67 11.63 20.02
N ALA A 92 4.73 11.10 19.39
CA ALA A 92 5.74 11.94 18.75
C ALA A 92 5.16 12.79 17.62
N THR A 93 4.22 12.23 16.85
CA THR A 93 3.50 12.95 15.80
C THR A 93 2.64 14.07 16.38
N ALA A 94 1.92 13.83 17.47
CA ALA A 94 1.09 14.83 18.13
C ALA A 94 1.94 16.00 18.67
N ASP A 95 3.07 15.70 19.31
CA ASP A 95 3.97 16.71 19.86
C ASP A 95 4.59 17.59 18.76
N LEU A 96 5.04 16.99 17.64
CA LEU A 96 5.59 17.75 16.51
C LEU A 96 4.54 18.69 15.91
N ASN A 97 3.31 18.20 15.70
CA ASN A 97 2.23 19.04 15.18
C ASN A 97 1.89 20.19 16.13
N ARG A 98 1.83 19.94 17.44
CA ARG A 98 1.60 20.98 18.46
C ARG A 98 2.69 22.04 18.42
N LEU A 99 3.96 21.63 18.33
CA LEU A 99 5.09 22.56 18.32
C LEU A 99 5.17 23.40 17.04
N ILE A 100 4.89 22.81 15.87
CA ILE A 100 4.77 23.55 14.61
C ILE A 100 3.61 24.55 14.69
N GLY A 101 2.45 24.13 15.18
CA GLY A 101 1.28 25.00 15.34
C GLY A 101 1.52 26.18 16.27
N ARG A 102 2.35 26.00 17.32
CA ARG A 102 2.75 27.08 18.23
C ARG A 102 3.65 28.12 17.55
N ILE A 103 4.55 27.70 16.65
CA ILE A 103 5.43 28.61 15.90
C ILE A 103 4.64 29.43 14.88
N ALA A 104 3.53 28.89 14.37
CA ALA A 104 2.65 29.57 13.42
C ALA A 104 1.58 30.47 14.09
N GLY A 105 1.47 30.45 15.43
CA GLY A 105 0.53 31.28 16.19
C GLY A 105 1.05 32.72 16.40
N PRO A 106 0.17 33.69 16.69
CA PRO A 106 0.48 35.13 16.70
C PRO A 106 1.45 35.62 17.80
N ASP A 107 2.07 34.72 18.57
CA ASP A 107 3.03 35.05 19.64
C ASP A 107 4.50 34.72 19.25
N ALA A 108 4.81 34.65 17.94
CA ALA A 108 6.17 34.49 17.40
C ALA A 108 6.72 35.81 16.82
#